data_AF-A0A165I4K6-F1
#
_entry.id   AF-A0A165I4K6-F1
#
_cell.length_a   1.000
_cell.length_b   1.000
_cell.length_c   1.000
_cell.angle_alpha   90.00
_cell.angle_beta   90.00
_cell.angle_gamma   90.00
#
_symmetry.space_group_name_H-M   'P 1'
#
loop_
_entity.id
_entity.type
_entity.pdbx_description
1 polymer ?
#
loop_
_entity_poly.entity_id
_entity_poly.type
_entity_poly.pdbx_seq_one_letter_code
_entity_poly.pdbx_strand_id
1 'polypeptide(L)'
;MRINKFNFLWPEEERLVAWILRTHEFAFSWEEIEIGRFRDDYFSPVVFPVIEHTPWQEKNIPIPPALVPSVIQTIREKIQAGAYEPAHSSVPPLTEHLIESYGGRAC
;
A
#
# COMPACT_ATOMS: atom_id res chain seq x y z
N MET A 1 -11.95 20.82 3.98
CA MET A 1 -11.54 20.59 2.58
C MET A 1 -11.74 21.89 1.81
N ARG A 2 -10.72 22.38 1.08
CA ARG A 2 -10.83 23.63 0.30
C ARG A 2 -11.14 23.26 -1.16
N ILE A 3 -12.41 22.96 -1.44
CA ILE A 3 -12.86 22.32 -2.70
C ILE A 3 -12.63 23.26 -3.89
N ASN A 4 -12.92 24.55 -3.75
CA ASN A 4 -12.88 25.52 -4.84
C ASN A 4 -11.69 26.50 -4.71
N LYS A 5 -10.44 26.01 -4.72
CA LYS A 5 -9.23 26.85 -4.53
C LYS A 5 -9.08 27.97 -5.59
N PHE A 6 -9.57 27.74 -6.80
CA PHE A 6 -9.41 28.65 -7.94
C PHE A 6 -10.68 29.42 -8.32
N ASN A 7 -11.76 29.34 -7.50
CA ASN A 7 -13.06 29.91 -7.82
C ASN A 7 -13.60 29.53 -9.21
N PHE A 8 -13.27 28.31 -9.67
CA PHE A 8 -13.73 27.79 -10.96
C PHE A 8 -15.18 27.32 -10.89
N LEU A 9 -15.56 26.71 -9.75
CA LEU A 9 -16.91 26.18 -9.54
C LEU A 9 -17.87 27.27 -9.10
N TRP A 10 -19.13 27.17 -9.51
CA TRP A 10 -20.21 27.98 -8.97
C TRP A 10 -20.56 27.57 -7.54
N PRO A 11 -21.18 28.46 -6.73
CA PRO A 11 -21.57 28.14 -5.36
C PRO A 11 -22.45 26.88 -5.25
N GLU A 12 -23.31 26.65 -6.24
CA GLU A 12 -24.19 25.47 -6.33
C GLU A 12 -23.41 24.19 -6.61
N GLU A 13 -22.42 24.25 -7.51
CA GLU A 13 -21.57 23.11 -7.85
C GLU A 13 -20.67 22.73 -6.67
N GLU A 14 -20.11 23.71 -5.96
CA GLU A 14 -19.34 23.46 -4.74
C GLU A 14 -20.18 22.77 -3.66
N ARG A 15 -21.45 23.19 -3.47
CA ARG A 15 -22.38 22.50 -2.56
C ARG A 15 -22.67 21.08 -3.01
N LEU A 16 -22.86 20.86 -4.32
CA LEU A 16 -23.14 19.53 -4.86
C LEU A 16 -21.97 18.58 -4.62
N VAL A 17 -20.73 19.01 -4.89
CA VAL A 17 -19.52 18.22 -4.64
C VAL A 17 -19.37 17.91 -3.15
N ALA A 18 -19.56 18.90 -2.27
CA ALA A 18 -19.51 18.68 -0.83
C ALA A 18 -20.58 17.67 -0.36
N TRP A 19 -21.78 17.72 -0.94
CA TRP A 19 -22.84 16.76 -0.65
C TRP A 19 -22.46 15.35 -1.13
N ILE A 20 -21.98 15.19 -2.36
CA ILE A 20 -21.54 13.89 -2.91
C ILE A 20 -20.46 13.25 -2.02
N LEU A 21 -19.43 14.02 -1.66
CA LEU A 21 -18.33 13.52 -0.83
C LEU A 21 -18.80 13.05 0.54
N ARG A 22 -19.75 13.77 1.14
CA ARG A 22 -20.33 13.40 2.43
C ARG A 22 -21.26 12.19 2.31
N THR A 23 -22.12 12.17 1.30
CA THR A 23 -23.09 11.08 1.09
C THR A 23 -22.40 9.76 0.76
N HIS A 24 -21.27 9.81 0.06
CA HIS A 24 -20.50 8.65 -0.35
C HIS A 24 -19.17 8.53 0.38
N GLU A 25 -19.08 9.01 1.63
CA GLU A 25 -17.82 9.05 2.39
C GLU A 25 -17.14 7.67 2.53
N PHE A 26 -17.94 6.59 2.60
CA PHE A 26 -17.46 5.20 2.67
C PHE A 26 -17.16 4.55 1.31
N ALA A 27 -17.47 5.23 0.20
CA ALA A 27 -17.13 4.74 -1.13
C ALA A 27 -15.70 5.13 -1.55
N PHE A 28 -15.10 6.11 -0.86
CA PHE A 28 -13.74 6.55 -1.09
C PHE A 28 -12.81 5.96 -0.04
N SER A 29 -11.58 5.66 -0.44
CA SER A 29 -10.48 5.34 0.47
C SER A 29 -9.66 6.61 0.70
N TRP A 30 -9.76 7.18 1.89
CA TRP A 30 -9.03 8.37 2.32
C TRP A 30 -7.61 8.03 2.79
N GLU A 31 -7.45 6.85 3.38
CA GLU A 31 -6.18 6.30 3.83
C GLU A 31 -5.88 4.96 3.14
N GLU A 32 -4.61 4.56 3.08
CA GLU A 32 -4.19 3.30 2.46
C GLU A 32 -4.79 2.07 3.18
N ILE A 33 -5.08 2.19 4.47
CA ILE A 33 -5.73 1.17 5.30
C ILE A 33 -7.19 0.94 4.86
N GLU A 34 -7.81 1.93 4.23
CA GLU A 34 -9.20 1.88 3.74
C GLU A 34 -9.29 1.33 2.30
N ILE A 35 -8.16 0.94 1.69
CA ILE A 35 -8.18 0.24 0.42
C ILE A 35 -8.89 -1.09 0.63
N GLY A 36 -10.06 -1.24 0.00
CA GLY A 36 -10.82 -2.48 0.06
C GLY A 36 -10.05 -3.64 -0.57
N ARG A 37 -10.15 -4.82 0.04
CA ARG A 37 -9.69 -6.09 -0.55
C ARG A 37 -10.86 -6.77 -1.24
N PHE A 38 -10.57 -7.51 -2.31
CA PHE A 38 -11.56 -8.42 -2.87
C PHE A 38 -11.93 -9.46 -1.83
N ARG A 39 -13.22 -9.81 -1.76
CA ARG A 39 -13.66 -10.85 -0.83
C ARG A 39 -13.19 -12.21 -1.33
N ASP A 40 -12.60 -13.00 -0.44
CA ASP A 40 -12.07 -14.32 -0.75
C ASP A 40 -13.18 -15.33 -1.16
N ASP A 41 -14.45 -15.04 -0.83
CA ASP A 41 -15.60 -15.85 -1.26
C ASP A 41 -16.06 -15.56 -2.69
N TYR A 42 -15.61 -14.45 -3.29
CA TYR A 42 -16.00 -14.06 -4.64
C TYR A 42 -14.97 -14.48 -5.70
N PHE A 43 -13.69 -14.56 -5.32
CA PHE A 43 -12.59 -14.90 -6.22
C PHE A 43 -11.73 -16.03 -5.66
N SER A 44 -11.53 -17.09 -6.46
CA SER A 44 -10.56 -18.13 -6.11
C SER A 44 -9.13 -17.58 -6.17
N PRO A 45 -8.22 -18.07 -5.31
CA PRO A 45 -6.81 -17.70 -5.38
C PRO A 45 -6.21 -17.99 -6.76
N VAL A 46 -5.36 -17.08 -7.23
CA VAL A 46 -4.63 -17.27 -8.48
C VAL A 46 -3.55 -18.32 -8.27
N VAL A 47 -3.58 -19.39 -9.07
CA VAL A 47 -2.53 -20.41 -9.09
C VAL A 47 -1.58 -20.10 -10.24
N PHE A 48 -0.34 -19.73 -9.92
CA PHE A 48 0.69 -19.53 -10.92
C PHE A 48 1.16 -20.89 -11.47
N PRO A 49 1.15 -21.13 -12.79
CA PRO A 49 1.75 -22.34 -13.35
C PRO A 49 3.27 -22.28 -13.17
N VAL A 50 3.83 -23.30 -12.55
CA VAL A 50 5.27 -23.38 -12.29
C VAL A 50 5.89 -24.50 -13.12
N ILE A 51 7.01 -24.20 -13.77
CA ILE A 51 7.89 -25.18 -14.41
C ILE A 51 8.94 -25.60 -13.37
N GLU A 52 9.41 -26.84 -13.39
CA GLU A 52 10.49 -27.28 -12.50
C GLU A 52 11.72 -26.37 -12.64
N HIS A 53 12.08 -25.68 -11.56
CA HIS A 53 13.21 -24.77 -11.51
C HIS A 53 13.79 -24.71 -10.10
N THR A 54 15.05 -24.32 -10.00
CA THR A 54 15.67 -23.99 -8.72
C THR A 54 15.28 -22.55 -8.35
N PRO A 55 14.77 -22.28 -7.13
CA PRO A 55 14.43 -20.93 -6.72
C PRO A 55 15.68 -20.05 -6.74
N TRP A 56 15.57 -18.86 -7.32
CA TRP A 56 16.65 -17.89 -7.35
C TRP A 56 16.57 -16.96 -6.13
N GLN A 57 17.64 -16.95 -5.33
CA GLN A 57 17.85 -15.95 -4.29
C GLN A 57 18.90 -14.92 -4.72
N GLU A 58 18.46 -13.69 -5.00
CA GLU A 58 19.34 -12.56 -5.27
C GLU A 58 19.40 -11.61 -4.06
N LYS A 59 20.54 -10.94 -3.89
CA LYS A 59 20.72 -9.94 -2.84
C LYS A 59 19.93 -8.67 -3.16
N ASN A 60 19.20 -8.14 -2.19
CA ASN A 60 18.45 -6.89 -2.35
C ASN A 60 19.37 -5.71 -2.72
N ILE A 61 18.88 -4.86 -3.62
CA ILE A 61 19.53 -3.59 -4.01
C ILE A 61 19.61 -2.67 -2.78
N PRO A 62 20.77 -2.05 -2.50
CA PRO A 62 20.91 -1.18 -1.34
C PRO A 62 20.02 0.07 -1.47
N ILE A 63 19.26 0.35 -0.42
CA ILE A 63 18.41 1.54 -0.35
C ILE A 63 19.25 2.74 0.10
N PRO A 64 19.16 3.90 -0.58
CA PRO A 64 19.81 5.11 -0.14
C PRO A 64 19.39 5.49 1.30
N PRO A 65 20.32 5.82 2.22
CA PRO A 65 20.01 6.07 3.62
C PRO A 65 18.91 7.11 3.85
N ALA A 66 18.85 8.14 3.02
CA ALA A 66 17.83 9.20 3.09
C ALA A 66 16.39 8.69 2.83
N LEU A 67 16.24 7.59 2.11
CA LEU A 67 14.94 7.01 1.75
C LEU A 67 14.51 5.88 2.70
N VAL A 68 15.40 5.41 3.58
CA VAL A 68 15.09 4.30 4.48
C VAL A 68 13.84 4.58 5.34
N PRO A 69 13.67 5.76 5.97
CA PRO A 69 12.50 6.02 6.80
C PRO A 69 11.18 6.00 6.01
N SER A 70 11.17 6.55 4.79
CA SER A 70 9.95 6.58 3.96
C SER A 70 9.59 5.21 3.43
N VAL A 71 10.58 4.40 3.05
CA VAL A 71 10.36 3.01 2.62
C VAL A 71 9.80 2.19 3.78
N ILE A 72 10.38 2.30 4.98
CA ILE A 72 9.87 1.57 6.16
C ILE A 72 8.42 1.97 6.46
N GLN A 73 8.10 3.26 6.39
CA GLN A 73 6.74 3.74 6.62
C GLN A 73 5.76 3.14 5.59
N THR A 74 6.12 3.18 4.31
CA THR A 74 5.30 2.61 3.23
C THR A 74 5.07 1.11 3.42
N ILE A 75 6.09 0.35 3.82
CA ILE A 75 5.95 -1.09 4.06
C ILE A 75 5.01 -1.34 5.24
N ARG A 76 5.11 -0.57 6.32
CA ARG A 76 4.23 -0.69 7.49
C ARG A 76 2.77 -0.39 7.14
N GLU A 77 2.52 0.65 6.37
CA GLU A 77 1.17 1.01 5.89
C GLU A 77 0.57 -0.12 5.04
N LYS A 78 1.37 -0.72 4.14
CA LYS A 78 0.93 -1.87 3.32
C LYS A 78 0.68 -3.14 4.12
N ILE A 79 1.42 -3.38 5.19
CA ILE A 79 1.16 -4.49 6.12
C ILE A 79 -0.14 -4.21 6.90
N GLN A 80 -0.34 -2.99 7.39
CA GLN A 80 -1.56 -2.60 8.10
C GLN A 80 -2.81 -2.68 7.21
N ALA A 81 -2.68 -2.32 5.93
CA ALA A 81 -3.72 -2.50 4.91
C ALA A 81 -3.96 -3.97 4.53
N GLY A 82 -3.15 -4.92 5.02
CA GLY A 82 -3.28 -6.35 4.71
C GLY A 82 -2.91 -6.72 3.26
N ALA A 83 -2.21 -5.82 2.56
CA ALA A 83 -1.70 -6.07 1.21
C ALA A 83 -0.41 -6.90 1.25
N TYR A 84 0.42 -6.71 2.29
CA TYR A 84 1.65 -7.45 2.52
C TYR A 84 1.56 -8.29 3.78
N GLU A 85 2.08 -9.51 3.69
CA GLU A 85 2.12 -10.47 4.79
C GLU A 85 3.58 -10.90 5.05
N PRO A 86 3.96 -11.09 6.33
CA PRO A 86 5.20 -11.77 6.72
C PRO A 86 5.32 -13.17 6.10
N ALA A 87 6.47 -13.52 5.52
CA ALA A 87 6.70 -14.81 4.87
C ALA A 87 8.18 -15.24 4.86
N HIS A 88 8.42 -16.50 5.22
CA HIS A 88 9.72 -17.14 5.03
C HIS A 88 9.76 -17.90 3.70
N SER A 89 10.52 -17.39 2.73
CA SER A 89 10.59 -17.96 1.39
C SER A 89 12.03 -18.24 0.94
N SER A 90 12.19 -19.26 0.10
CA SER A 90 13.44 -19.54 -0.63
C SER A 90 13.70 -18.52 -1.76
N VAL A 91 12.72 -17.67 -2.05
CA VAL A 91 12.84 -16.45 -2.87
C VAL A 91 13.11 -15.27 -1.92
N PRO A 92 13.86 -14.24 -2.33
CA PRO A 92 14.21 -13.14 -1.44
C PRO A 92 12.94 -12.37 -1.01
N PRO A 93 12.61 -12.30 0.30
CA PRO A 93 11.50 -11.50 0.76
C PRO A 93 11.86 -10.02 0.69
N LEU A 94 11.05 -9.22 -0.02
CA LEU A 94 11.29 -7.78 -0.16
C LEU A 94 10.97 -7.00 1.13
N THR A 95 10.04 -7.49 1.96
CA THR A 95 9.38 -6.68 3.00
C THR A 95 9.97 -6.84 4.40
N GLU A 96 10.19 -8.07 4.88
CA GLU A 96 10.68 -8.33 6.25
C GLU A 96 12.15 -7.94 6.44
N HIS A 97 13.02 -8.39 5.54
CA HIS A 97 14.45 -8.16 5.65
C HIS A 97 14.80 -6.66 5.65
N LEU A 98 14.00 -5.82 4.98
CA LEU A 98 14.19 -4.36 5.00
C LEU A 98 13.83 -3.74 6.37
N ILE A 99 12.73 -4.17 7.00
CA ILE A 99 12.36 -3.66 8.33
C ILE A 99 13.39 -4.12 9.36
N GLU A 100 13.83 -5.37 9.32
CA GLU A 100 14.78 -5.93 10.28
C GLU A 100 16.20 -5.37 10.10
N SER A 101 16.71 -5.31 8.87
CA SER A 101 18.08 -4.85 8.59
C SER A 101 18.30 -3.35 8.85
N TYR A 102 17.23 -2.56 8.91
CA TYR A 102 17.31 -1.11 9.18
C TYR A 102 16.67 -0.70 10.51
N GLY A 103 15.78 -1.51 11.09
CA GLY A 103 15.15 -1.23 12.39
C GLY A 103 16.09 -1.28 13.59
N GLY A 104 17.24 -1.95 13.46
CA GLY A 104 18.28 -2.03 14.51
C GLY A 104 19.45 -1.04 14.36
N ARG A 105 19.50 -0.26 13.27
CA ARG A 105 20.56 0.74 13.04
C ARG A 105 20.08 2.12 13.49
N ALA A 106 19.82 2.26 14.79
CA ALA A 106 19.89 3.57 15.41
C ALA A 106 21.37 3.98 15.41
N CYS A 107 21.69 5.14 14.83
CA CYS A 107 22.95 5.82 15.15
C CYS A 107 23.01 6.11 16.65
#